data_AF-A0AAU9UDD1-F1
#
_entry.id   AF-A0AAU9UDD1-F1
#
_cell.length_a   1.000
_cell.length_b   1.000
_cell.length_c   1.000
_cell.angle_alpha   90.00
_cell.angle_beta   90.00
_cell.angle_gamma   90.00
#
_symmetry.space_group_name_H-M   'P 1'
#
loop_
_entity.id
_entity.type
_entity.pdbx_description
1 polymer ?
#
loop_
_entity_poly.entity_id
_entity_poly.type
_entity_poly.pdbx_seq_one_letter_code
_entity_poly.pdbx_strand_id
1 'polypeptide(L)'
;MKRAFIYKNKSERDGKLMAVENTIKDFKKEISLQFHLPEENLKLFAANGCEINDVRVIRDDEKVYLSLECEKTLTNCDKVNNSVEKMIVSDERDRVVSDWIKLNVGGKHFVTSRSTLLAKEPLSMLARMFADDNNMYLMNPSVTDETGAYLIDRSPEYFEPILNYLRHGEVILDKHVNPKGVLEEAVFFGLDSMIPQLNQLIEEALSRSSNNQSLTRMDVIRLVIMTPTTSELRFQGVNLAGADLNRLDLRHINFKYACLSRCNLSGANLSHCCLERADLSHANLEGAQLLGVKALCANMEGAILKGCNMEDPAGSRAIMEGVNLKGANLDGSNMAGVNLRVATLKNANLQNCDLRTAVLAGADLECCDLSGSDLHEANLRGANLKDAAFELMLTPLHMSQTIR
;
A
#
# COMPACT_ATOMS: atom_id res chain seq x y z
N MET A 1 -25.89 13.74 -24.44
CA MET A 1 -26.35 12.45 -25.02
C MET A 1 -25.35 11.41 -24.57
N LYS A 2 -25.76 10.39 -23.82
CA LYS A 2 -24.82 9.37 -23.32
C LYS A 2 -24.46 8.44 -24.48
N ARG A 3 -23.25 7.90 -24.49
CA ARG A 3 -22.78 6.91 -25.47
C ARG A 3 -22.45 5.60 -24.76
N ALA A 4 -22.65 4.47 -25.42
CA ALA A 4 -22.30 3.15 -24.89
C ALA A 4 -21.61 2.30 -25.96
N PHE A 5 -20.65 1.49 -25.54
CA PHE A 5 -19.99 0.51 -26.40
C PHE A 5 -20.74 -0.81 -26.31
N ILE A 6 -21.36 -1.23 -27.42
CA ILE A 6 -22.24 -2.39 -27.45
C ILE A 6 -21.53 -3.57 -28.10
N TYR A 7 -21.52 -4.71 -27.43
CA TYR A 7 -20.81 -5.92 -27.82
C TYR A 7 -21.73 -7.14 -27.85
N LYS A 8 -21.45 -8.12 -28.71
CA LYS A 8 -22.21 -9.38 -28.78
C LYS A 8 -21.54 -10.45 -27.93
N ASN A 9 -22.32 -11.24 -27.19
CA ASN A 9 -21.88 -12.48 -26.51
C ASN A 9 -20.63 -12.33 -25.62
N LYS A 10 -20.51 -11.24 -24.85
CA LYS A 10 -19.35 -10.95 -23.98
C LYS A 10 -17.98 -10.91 -24.69
N SER A 11 -17.95 -10.78 -26.01
CA SER A 11 -16.72 -10.56 -26.79
C SER A 11 -16.35 -9.07 -26.81
N GLU A 12 -15.11 -8.70 -26.55
CA GLU A 12 -14.63 -7.31 -26.76
C GLU A 12 -14.25 -7.00 -28.21
N ARG A 13 -14.52 -7.93 -29.14
CA ARG A 13 -14.31 -7.76 -30.58
C ARG A 13 -15.63 -7.42 -31.27
N ASP A 14 -15.56 -6.57 -32.29
CA ASP A 14 -16.69 -6.15 -33.15
C ASP A 14 -17.80 -5.36 -32.44
N GLY A 15 -17.43 -4.56 -31.43
CA GLY A 15 -18.35 -3.66 -30.75
C GLY A 15 -18.71 -2.41 -31.56
N LYS A 16 -19.92 -1.87 -31.35
CA LYS A 16 -20.38 -0.61 -31.96
C LYS A 16 -20.59 0.46 -30.90
N LEU A 17 -20.16 1.69 -31.18
CA LEU A 17 -20.46 2.86 -30.35
C LEU A 17 -21.84 3.41 -30.73
N MET A 18 -22.76 3.47 -29.78
CA MET A 18 -24.14 3.93 -30.01
C MET A 18 -24.54 5.00 -29.00
N ALA A 19 -25.42 5.91 -29.42
CA ALA A 19 -26.06 6.85 -28.51
C ALA A 19 -27.10 6.11 -27.66
N VAL A 20 -27.17 6.42 -26.37
CA VAL A 20 -28.18 5.85 -25.47
C VAL A 20 -29.44 6.69 -25.59
N GLU A 21 -30.51 6.05 -26.06
CA GLU A 21 -31.83 6.64 -26.22
C GLU A 21 -32.55 6.89 -24.88
N ASN A 22 -33.63 7.67 -24.92
CA ASN A 22 -34.37 8.09 -23.73
C ASN A 22 -35.13 6.94 -23.03
N THR A 23 -35.45 5.87 -23.77
CA THR A 23 -36.12 4.68 -23.22
C THR A 23 -35.38 3.40 -23.59
N ILE A 24 -35.51 2.37 -22.74
CA ILE A 24 -34.91 1.05 -22.98
C ILE A 24 -35.50 0.38 -24.23
N LYS A 25 -36.75 0.69 -24.59
CA LYS A 25 -37.41 0.15 -25.79
C LYS A 25 -36.79 0.75 -27.05
N ASP A 26 -36.65 2.07 -27.09
CA ASP A 26 -36.05 2.76 -28.24
C ASP A 26 -34.58 2.35 -28.42
N PHE A 27 -33.85 2.21 -27.31
CA PHE A 27 -32.47 1.74 -27.34
C PHE A 27 -32.35 0.30 -27.86
N LYS A 28 -33.20 -0.63 -27.39
CA LYS A 28 -33.23 -2.01 -27.91
C LYS A 28 -33.59 -2.07 -29.40
N LYS A 29 -34.49 -1.22 -29.86
CA LYS A 29 -34.88 -1.11 -31.28
C LYS A 29 -33.73 -0.64 -32.17
N GLU A 30 -32.97 0.37 -31.73
CA GLU A 30 -31.80 0.84 -32.46
C GLU A 30 -30.69 -0.24 -32.51
N ILE A 31 -30.48 -0.94 -31.41
CA ILE A 31 -29.54 -2.07 -31.35
C ILE A 31 -29.98 -3.21 -32.28
N SER A 32 -31.27 -3.54 -32.29
CA SER A 32 -31.86 -4.54 -33.19
C SER A 32 -31.57 -4.20 -34.66
N LEU A 33 -31.74 -2.93 -35.08
CA LEU A 33 -31.41 -2.44 -36.42
C LEU A 33 -29.90 -2.54 -36.74
N GLN A 34 -29.04 -2.11 -35.81
CA GLN A 34 -27.59 -2.09 -36.04
C GLN A 34 -26.96 -3.47 -36.04
N PHE A 35 -27.45 -4.40 -35.22
CA PHE A 35 -26.89 -5.74 -35.06
C PHE A 35 -27.68 -6.82 -35.81
N HIS A 36 -28.77 -6.45 -36.50
CA HIS A 36 -29.65 -7.36 -37.26
C HIS A 36 -30.19 -8.50 -36.39
N LEU A 37 -30.69 -8.17 -35.19
CA LEU A 37 -31.18 -9.13 -34.18
C LEU A 37 -32.70 -8.95 -33.94
N PRO A 38 -33.45 -10.02 -33.61
CA PRO A 38 -34.86 -9.92 -33.26
C PRO A 38 -35.06 -9.10 -31.96
N GLU A 39 -36.01 -8.17 -31.97
CA GLU A 39 -36.27 -7.24 -30.86
C GLU A 39 -36.82 -7.97 -29.61
N GLU A 40 -37.59 -9.03 -29.80
CA GLU A 40 -38.40 -9.67 -28.74
C GLU A 40 -37.56 -10.36 -27.65
N ASN A 41 -36.32 -10.80 -27.96
CA ASN A 41 -35.47 -11.55 -27.02
C ASN A 41 -34.13 -10.86 -26.71
N LEU A 42 -34.05 -9.54 -26.93
CA LEU A 42 -32.81 -8.79 -26.70
C LEU A 42 -32.64 -8.41 -25.23
N LYS A 43 -31.68 -9.06 -24.55
CA LYS A 43 -31.26 -8.71 -23.18
C LYS A 43 -29.92 -7.98 -23.20
N LEU A 44 -29.83 -6.91 -22.40
CA LEU A 44 -28.66 -6.06 -22.26
C LEU A 44 -27.99 -6.33 -20.92
N PHE A 45 -26.67 -6.45 -20.88
CA PHE A 45 -25.92 -6.73 -19.67
C PHE A 45 -24.78 -5.74 -19.49
N ALA A 46 -24.51 -5.33 -18.26
CA ALA A 46 -23.32 -4.57 -17.91
C ALA A 46 -22.10 -5.51 -17.81
N ALA A 47 -20.89 -4.94 -17.70
CA ALA A 47 -19.65 -5.72 -17.61
C ALA A 47 -19.56 -6.65 -16.39
N ASN A 48 -20.29 -6.33 -15.31
CA ASN A 48 -20.41 -7.18 -14.13
C ASN A 48 -21.41 -8.35 -14.31
N GLY A 49 -22.03 -8.48 -15.49
CA GLY A 49 -23.00 -9.55 -15.79
C GLY A 49 -24.42 -9.27 -15.30
N CYS A 50 -24.71 -8.10 -14.75
CA CYS A 50 -26.07 -7.71 -14.37
C CYS A 50 -26.89 -7.29 -15.59
N GLU A 51 -28.17 -7.68 -15.64
CA GLU A 51 -29.10 -7.26 -16.68
C GLU A 51 -29.47 -5.77 -16.52
N ILE A 52 -29.43 -5.03 -17.63
CA ILE A 52 -29.76 -3.61 -17.71
C ILE A 52 -31.23 -3.48 -18.11
N ASN A 53 -32.07 -3.14 -17.13
CA ASN A 53 -33.50 -2.94 -17.34
C ASN A 53 -33.89 -1.47 -17.59
N ASP A 54 -32.96 -0.53 -17.39
CA ASP A 54 -33.20 0.90 -17.49
C ASP A 54 -31.99 1.62 -18.12
N VAL A 55 -32.21 2.48 -19.11
CA VAL A 55 -31.14 3.27 -19.76
C VAL A 55 -30.48 4.29 -18.81
N ARG A 56 -31.17 4.69 -17.74
CA ARG A 56 -30.63 5.65 -16.76
C ARG A 56 -29.40 5.12 -16.03
N VAL A 57 -29.29 3.80 -15.86
CA VAL A 57 -28.16 3.16 -15.17
C VAL A 57 -26.91 3.05 -16.04
N ILE A 58 -27.05 3.20 -17.36
CA ILE A 58 -25.93 3.21 -18.30
C ILE A 58 -25.17 4.53 -18.13
N ARG A 59 -23.88 4.45 -17.82
CA ARG A 59 -22.95 5.58 -17.75
C ARG A 59 -22.42 5.90 -19.14
N ASP A 60 -21.88 7.12 -19.28
CA ASP A 60 -21.23 7.50 -20.53
C ASP A 60 -19.99 6.62 -20.76
N ASP A 61 -19.81 6.15 -21.99
CA ASP A 61 -18.73 5.27 -22.43
C ASP A 61 -18.72 3.87 -21.74
N GLU A 62 -19.86 3.43 -21.20
CA GLU A 62 -19.98 2.10 -20.57
C GLU A 62 -20.08 0.95 -21.60
N LYS A 63 -19.48 -0.19 -21.26
CA LYS A 63 -19.55 -1.42 -22.07
C LYS A 63 -20.84 -2.19 -21.76
N VAL A 64 -21.66 -2.40 -22.79
CA VAL A 64 -22.93 -3.13 -22.74
C VAL A 64 -22.84 -4.38 -23.62
N TYR A 65 -23.34 -5.50 -23.13
CA TYR A 65 -23.27 -6.80 -23.79
C TYR A 65 -24.65 -7.34 -24.14
N LEU A 66 -24.77 -7.94 -25.32
CA LEU A 66 -26.00 -8.55 -25.84
C LEU A 66 -25.99 -10.06 -25.59
N SER A 67 -27.14 -10.60 -25.16
CA SER A 67 -27.44 -12.05 -25.18
C SER A 67 -28.64 -12.34 -26.06
N LEU A 68 -28.58 -13.40 -26.86
CA LEU A 68 -29.73 -14.00 -27.54
C LEU A 68 -30.10 -15.30 -26.84
N GLU A 69 -31.28 -15.36 -26.24
CA GLU A 69 -31.87 -16.65 -25.83
C GLU A 69 -32.46 -17.33 -27.07
N CYS A 70 -31.83 -18.42 -27.52
CA CYS A 70 -32.48 -19.41 -28.39
C CYS A 70 -33.30 -20.33 -27.50
N GLU A 71 -34.62 -20.17 -27.50
CA GLU A 71 -35.55 -21.14 -26.91
C GLU A 71 -35.43 -22.50 -27.61
N LYS A 72 -35.12 -23.54 -26.85
CA LYS A 72 -35.60 -24.90 -27.12
C LYS A 72 -36.41 -25.34 -25.91
N THR A 73 -37.70 -25.07 -25.95
CA THR A 73 -38.70 -25.54 -24.98
C THR A 73 -39.36 -26.82 -25.49
N LEU A 74 -39.25 -27.86 -24.65
CA LEU A 74 -40.26 -28.87 -24.28
C LEU A 74 -41.27 -29.36 -25.35
N THR A 75 -41.19 -30.65 -25.68
CA THR A 75 -42.35 -31.46 -26.07
C THR A 75 -42.72 -32.46 -24.98
N ASN A 76 -44.04 -32.54 -24.77
CA ASN A 76 -44.82 -33.14 -23.70
C ASN A 76 -45.02 -34.66 -23.80
N CYS A 77 -45.41 -35.22 -22.64
CA CYS A 77 -46.25 -36.41 -22.41
C CYS A 77 -45.69 -37.81 -22.73
N ASP A 78 -45.60 -38.67 -21.71
CA ASP A 78 -46.66 -39.67 -21.55
C ASP A 78 -46.81 -40.22 -20.13
N LYS A 79 -48.06 -40.63 -19.87
CA LYS A 79 -48.70 -40.93 -18.60
C LYS A 79 -48.26 -42.28 -18.01
N VAL A 80 -48.31 -42.33 -16.67
CA VAL A 80 -48.86 -43.41 -15.84
C VAL A 80 -48.66 -44.84 -16.38
N ASN A 81 -47.79 -45.61 -15.71
CA ASN A 81 -48.23 -46.92 -15.23
C ASN A 81 -47.45 -47.40 -14.01
N ASN A 82 -48.23 -47.85 -13.05
CA ASN A 82 -47.82 -48.57 -11.86
C ASN A 82 -47.04 -49.84 -12.20
N SER A 83 -46.41 -50.33 -11.13
CA SER A 83 -46.25 -51.73 -10.76
C SER A 83 -45.00 -52.47 -11.25
N VAL A 84 -44.14 -52.76 -10.26
CA VAL A 84 -43.71 -54.11 -9.91
C VAL A 84 -42.51 -54.66 -10.71
N GLU A 85 -41.45 -54.85 -9.91
CA GLU A 85 -40.47 -55.95 -9.94
C GLU A 85 -39.18 -55.87 -10.77
N LYS A 86 -38.11 -55.80 -9.96
CA LYS A 86 -36.95 -56.71 -9.93
C LYS A 86 -35.98 -56.72 -11.12
N MET A 87 -34.75 -56.37 -10.75
CA MET A 87 -33.51 -57.10 -11.04
C MET A 87 -33.38 -57.70 -12.44
N ILE A 88 -32.43 -57.17 -13.23
CA ILE A 88 -31.23 -57.90 -13.70
C ILE A 88 -30.38 -56.95 -14.56
N VAL A 89 -29.15 -56.72 -14.08
CA VAL A 89 -27.83 -56.69 -14.73
C VAL A 89 -27.67 -56.24 -16.19
N SER A 90 -26.53 -55.55 -16.40
CA SER A 90 -25.81 -55.19 -17.64
C SER A 90 -26.44 -54.03 -18.40
N ASP A 91 -25.69 -53.00 -18.78
CA ASP A 91 -24.46 -53.12 -19.55
C ASP A 91 -23.61 -51.85 -19.38
N GLU A 92 -22.31 -52.03 -19.14
CA GLU A 92 -21.31 -50.96 -19.20
C GLU A 92 -21.19 -50.48 -20.65
N ARG A 93 -21.78 -49.33 -20.98
CA ARG A 93 -21.39 -48.57 -22.18
C ARG A 93 -21.34 -47.08 -21.88
N ASP A 94 -20.20 -46.51 -22.24
CA ASP A 94 -19.95 -45.10 -22.52
C ASP A 94 -20.04 -44.12 -21.33
N ARG A 95 -19.14 -44.28 -20.35
CA ARG A 95 -18.66 -43.09 -19.62
C ARG A 95 -17.73 -42.31 -20.56
N VAL A 96 -18.31 -41.37 -21.32
CA VAL A 96 -17.54 -40.25 -21.86
C VAL A 96 -17.08 -39.42 -20.66
N VAL A 97 -15.95 -39.81 -20.08
CA VAL A 97 -15.36 -39.08 -18.96
C VAL A 97 -14.84 -37.76 -19.53
N SER A 98 -15.60 -36.69 -19.34
CA SER A 98 -15.11 -35.35 -19.61
C SER A 98 -13.79 -35.16 -18.85
N ASP A 99 -12.76 -34.70 -19.53
CA ASP A 99 -11.44 -34.42 -18.93
C ASP A 99 -11.51 -33.21 -17.97
N TRP A 100 -12.66 -32.53 -17.91
CA TRP A 100 -12.91 -31.35 -17.11
C TRP A 100 -13.27 -31.72 -15.68
N ILE A 101 -12.60 -31.06 -14.74
CA ILE A 101 -12.84 -31.18 -13.30
C ILE A 101 -13.29 -29.81 -12.79
N LYS A 102 -14.42 -29.81 -12.07
CA LYS A 102 -14.92 -28.63 -11.35
C LYS A 102 -14.61 -28.80 -9.86
N LEU A 103 -14.03 -27.77 -9.25
CA LEU A 103 -13.66 -27.75 -7.84
C LEU A 103 -14.39 -26.59 -7.16
N ASN A 104 -14.99 -26.82 -6.00
CA ASN A 104 -15.54 -25.77 -5.16
C ASN A 104 -14.64 -25.62 -3.93
N VAL A 105 -13.78 -24.61 -3.94
CA VAL A 105 -12.78 -24.39 -2.88
C VAL A 105 -13.25 -23.26 -1.98
N GLY A 106 -13.68 -23.59 -0.76
CA GLY A 106 -14.17 -22.61 0.22
C GLY A 106 -15.29 -21.69 -0.32
N GLY A 107 -16.11 -22.17 -1.27
CA GLY A 107 -17.19 -21.41 -1.90
C GLY A 107 -16.85 -20.76 -3.24
N LYS A 108 -15.58 -20.77 -3.69
CA LYS A 108 -15.18 -20.29 -5.03
C LYS A 108 -15.03 -21.47 -5.99
N HIS A 109 -15.69 -21.38 -7.14
CA HIS A 109 -15.60 -22.42 -8.17
C HIS A 109 -14.37 -22.23 -9.06
N PHE A 110 -13.62 -23.32 -9.24
CA PHE A 110 -12.50 -23.44 -10.16
C PHE A 110 -12.80 -24.54 -11.18
N VAL A 111 -12.31 -24.34 -12.41
CA VAL A 111 -12.39 -25.34 -13.47
C VAL A 111 -10.98 -25.64 -13.97
N THR A 112 -10.68 -26.92 -14.09
CA THR A 112 -9.38 -27.41 -14.55
C THR A 112 -9.55 -28.73 -15.30
N SER A 113 -8.46 -29.34 -15.75
CA SER A 113 -8.46 -30.66 -16.37
C SER A 113 -7.82 -31.71 -15.46
N ARG A 114 -8.15 -32.99 -15.66
CA ARG A 114 -7.48 -34.12 -14.98
C ARG A 114 -5.98 -34.10 -15.27
N SER A 115 -5.60 -33.88 -16.53
CA SER A 115 -4.19 -33.77 -16.92
C SER A 115 -3.44 -32.69 -16.14
N THR A 116 -4.05 -31.53 -15.86
CA THR A 116 -3.43 -30.48 -15.04
C THR A 116 -3.14 -30.95 -13.60
N LEU A 117 -4.07 -31.67 -12.97
CA LEU A 117 -3.89 -32.13 -11.59
C LEU A 117 -2.86 -33.27 -11.49
N LEU A 118 -2.69 -34.06 -12.55
CA LEU A 118 -1.80 -35.23 -12.56
C LEU A 118 -0.38 -34.94 -13.09
N ALA A 119 -0.21 -33.97 -13.99
CA ALA A 119 1.00 -33.85 -14.80
C ALA A 119 2.28 -33.54 -14.00
N LYS A 120 2.20 -32.61 -13.05
CA LYS A 120 3.40 -32.12 -12.32
C LYS A 120 3.69 -32.89 -11.04
N GLU A 121 2.64 -33.16 -10.27
CA GLU A 121 2.75 -33.74 -8.95
C GLU A 121 1.87 -34.99 -8.86
N PRO A 122 2.26 -36.09 -9.52
CA PRO A 122 1.44 -37.29 -9.63
C PRO A 122 1.20 -37.97 -8.28
N LEU A 123 2.01 -37.65 -7.27
CA LEU A 123 1.88 -38.15 -5.91
C LEU A 123 1.08 -37.21 -4.99
N SER A 124 0.67 -36.03 -5.46
CA SER A 124 -0.13 -35.09 -4.69
C SER A 124 -1.51 -35.65 -4.33
N MET A 125 -2.11 -35.10 -3.28
CA MET A 125 -3.48 -35.43 -2.88
C MET A 125 -4.47 -35.18 -4.03
N LEU A 126 -4.32 -34.06 -4.75
CA LEU A 126 -5.17 -33.74 -5.90
C LEU A 126 -5.02 -34.78 -7.02
N ALA A 127 -3.80 -35.21 -7.34
CA ALA A 127 -3.59 -36.26 -8.33
C ALA A 127 -4.23 -37.58 -7.90
N ARG A 128 -4.10 -37.98 -6.62
CA ARG A 128 -4.69 -39.22 -6.09
C ARG A 128 -6.21 -39.18 -6.03
N MET A 129 -6.80 -38.01 -5.77
CA MET A 129 -8.26 -37.83 -5.77
C MET A 129 -8.86 -38.05 -7.16
N PHE A 130 -8.15 -37.64 -8.21
CA PHE A 130 -8.71 -37.59 -9.57
C PHE A 130 -8.01 -38.52 -10.58
N ALA A 131 -7.18 -39.45 -10.10
CA ALA A 131 -6.55 -40.49 -10.91
C ALA A 131 -7.56 -41.55 -11.38
N ASP A 132 -7.26 -42.20 -12.50
CA ASP A 132 -8.10 -43.29 -13.03
C ASP A 132 -8.04 -44.55 -12.14
N ASP A 133 -9.08 -45.39 -12.23
CA ASP A 133 -9.36 -46.56 -11.38
C ASP A 133 -8.23 -47.62 -11.30
N ASN A 134 -7.18 -47.50 -12.12
CA ASN A 134 -6.02 -48.41 -12.14
C ASN A 134 -4.93 -48.07 -11.10
N ASN A 135 -5.11 -47.04 -10.27
CA ASN A 135 -4.08 -46.61 -9.31
C ASN A 135 -4.28 -47.22 -7.92
N MET A 136 -3.25 -47.89 -7.38
CA MET A 136 -3.28 -48.67 -6.12
C MET A 136 -3.53 -47.83 -4.85
N TYR A 137 -3.63 -46.50 -4.97
CA TYR A 137 -3.79 -45.54 -3.87
C TYR A 137 -4.95 -44.55 -4.11
N LEU A 138 -6.10 -45.04 -4.57
CA LEU A 138 -7.30 -44.24 -4.80
C LEU A 138 -7.78 -43.57 -3.50
N MET A 139 -7.80 -42.23 -3.49
CA MET A 139 -8.67 -41.48 -2.59
C MET A 139 -9.92 -41.11 -3.37
N ASN A 140 -11.10 -41.46 -2.84
CA ASN A 140 -12.33 -41.00 -3.46
C ASN A 140 -12.45 -39.48 -3.31
N PRO A 141 -12.82 -38.75 -4.37
CA PRO A 141 -13.14 -37.34 -4.27
C PRO A 141 -14.24 -37.08 -3.22
N SER A 142 -14.25 -35.87 -2.71
CA SER A 142 -15.30 -35.34 -1.84
C SER A 142 -16.67 -35.29 -2.54
N VAL A 143 -17.71 -35.01 -1.75
CA VAL A 143 -19.07 -34.84 -2.28
C VAL A 143 -19.11 -33.69 -3.29
N THR A 144 -19.87 -33.86 -4.36
CA THR A 144 -20.10 -32.82 -5.37
C THR A 144 -21.31 -31.97 -5.04
N ASP A 145 -21.25 -30.68 -5.35
CA ASP A 145 -22.42 -29.80 -5.30
C ASP A 145 -23.39 -30.02 -6.48
N GLU A 146 -24.48 -29.26 -6.52
CA GLU A 146 -25.52 -29.31 -7.57
C GLU A 146 -24.98 -29.04 -8.99
N THR A 147 -23.79 -28.43 -9.11
CA THR A 147 -23.13 -28.14 -10.39
C THR A 147 -22.14 -29.23 -10.82
N GLY A 148 -21.96 -30.25 -9.98
CA GLY A 148 -20.99 -31.33 -10.14
C GLY A 148 -19.57 -30.95 -9.70
N ALA A 149 -19.40 -29.91 -8.89
CA ALA A 149 -18.08 -29.48 -8.42
C ALA A 149 -17.71 -30.15 -7.09
N TYR A 150 -16.50 -30.72 -7.03
CA TYR A 150 -15.97 -31.40 -5.85
C TYR A 150 -15.61 -30.40 -4.75
N LEU A 151 -16.13 -30.61 -3.54
CA LEU A 151 -15.89 -29.72 -2.40
C LEU A 151 -14.46 -29.85 -1.87
N ILE A 152 -13.73 -28.74 -1.78
CA ILE A 152 -12.44 -28.62 -1.11
C ILE A 152 -12.61 -27.58 -0.01
N ASP A 153 -12.65 -28.03 1.24
CA ASP A 153 -12.86 -27.17 2.40
C ASP A 153 -11.56 -26.44 2.82
N ARG A 154 -11.06 -25.57 1.93
CA ARG A 154 -9.81 -24.81 2.07
C ARG A 154 -9.99 -23.37 1.58
N SER A 155 -9.00 -22.51 1.84
CA SER A 155 -9.03 -21.10 1.40
C SER A 155 -8.86 -20.98 -0.12
N PRO A 156 -9.79 -20.35 -0.85
CA PRO A 156 -9.65 -20.13 -2.29
C PRO A 156 -8.48 -19.20 -2.64
N GLU A 157 -8.14 -18.24 -1.76
CA GLU A 157 -7.06 -17.27 -1.99
C GLU A 157 -5.68 -17.94 -2.03
N TYR A 158 -5.45 -18.95 -1.19
CA TYR A 158 -4.19 -19.69 -1.14
C TYR A 158 -4.16 -20.89 -2.10
N PHE A 159 -5.33 -21.38 -2.53
CA PHE A 159 -5.45 -22.45 -3.50
C PHE A 159 -5.21 -22.01 -4.94
N GLU A 160 -5.61 -20.79 -5.31
CA GLU A 160 -5.47 -20.30 -6.69
C GLU A 160 -4.01 -20.32 -7.20
N PRO A 161 -3.00 -19.88 -6.42
CA PRO A 161 -1.59 -20.03 -6.81
C PRO A 161 -1.14 -21.48 -7.01
N ILE A 162 -1.68 -22.42 -6.24
CA ILE A 162 -1.40 -23.86 -6.38
C ILE A 162 -1.94 -24.36 -7.72
N LEU A 163 -3.18 -24.02 -8.05
CA LEU A 163 -3.77 -24.44 -9.31
C LEU A 163 -3.00 -23.85 -10.50
N ASN A 164 -2.55 -22.61 -10.38
CA ASN A 164 -1.73 -21.95 -11.40
C ASN A 164 -0.34 -22.63 -11.54
N TYR A 165 0.32 -22.97 -10.44
CA TYR A 165 1.54 -23.77 -10.49
C TYR A 165 1.33 -25.11 -11.20
N LEU A 166 0.23 -25.82 -10.92
CA LEU A 166 -0.09 -27.07 -11.61
C LEU A 166 -0.30 -26.87 -13.12
N ARG A 167 -0.77 -25.69 -13.55
CA ARG A 167 -0.95 -25.33 -14.96
C ARG A 167 0.37 -25.01 -15.67
N HIS A 168 1.19 -24.12 -15.14
CA HIS A 168 2.37 -23.59 -15.84
C HIS A 168 3.72 -23.96 -15.19
N GLY A 169 3.75 -24.27 -13.89
CA GLY A 169 4.94 -24.82 -13.22
C GLY A 169 5.83 -23.84 -12.50
N GLU A 170 5.39 -22.62 -12.35
CA GLU A 170 6.13 -21.56 -11.69
C GLU A 170 5.33 -21.10 -10.48
N VAL A 171 6.01 -20.86 -9.36
CA VAL A 171 5.40 -20.28 -8.16
C VAL A 171 5.31 -18.77 -8.34
N ILE A 172 4.15 -18.29 -8.77
CA ILE A 172 3.86 -16.87 -8.97
C ILE A 172 2.77 -16.46 -7.98
N LEU A 173 3.09 -15.46 -7.15
CA LEU A 173 2.19 -14.95 -6.11
C LEU A 173 1.85 -13.48 -6.38
N ASP A 174 0.56 -13.14 -6.31
CA ASP A 174 0.14 -11.75 -6.32
C ASP A 174 0.58 -11.02 -5.04
N LYS A 175 0.80 -9.71 -5.13
CA LYS A 175 1.35 -8.88 -4.03
C LYS A 175 0.60 -8.96 -2.70
N HIS A 176 -0.69 -9.30 -2.74
CA HIS A 176 -1.57 -9.35 -1.58
C HIS A 176 -1.69 -10.76 -0.97
N VAL A 177 -1.20 -11.80 -1.66
CA VAL A 177 -1.30 -13.19 -1.21
C VAL A 177 -0.13 -13.51 -0.30
N ASN A 178 -0.42 -13.97 0.92
CA ASN A 178 0.61 -14.35 1.88
C ASN A 178 1.31 -15.65 1.44
N PRO A 179 2.62 -15.65 1.15
CA PRO A 179 3.36 -16.85 0.71
C PRO A 179 3.32 -17.97 1.74
N LYS A 180 3.25 -17.63 3.04
CA LYS A 180 3.13 -18.64 4.11
C LYS A 180 1.78 -19.37 4.05
N GLY A 181 0.70 -18.67 3.71
CA GLY A 181 -0.61 -19.31 3.55
C GLY A 181 -0.60 -20.31 2.39
N VAL A 182 0.04 -19.95 1.28
CA VAL A 182 0.23 -20.85 0.13
C VAL A 182 1.12 -22.05 0.48
N LEU A 183 2.15 -21.84 1.30
CA LEU A 183 3.01 -22.92 1.79
C LEU A 183 2.23 -23.98 2.57
N GLU A 184 1.36 -23.56 3.50
CA GLU A 184 0.53 -24.50 4.28
C GLU A 184 -0.41 -25.31 3.37
N GLU A 185 -0.99 -24.69 2.34
CA GLU A 185 -1.80 -25.41 1.34
C GLU A 185 -0.94 -26.36 0.49
N ALA A 186 0.26 -25.95 0.07
CA ALA A 186 1.15 -26.80 -0.70
C ALA A 186 1.56 -28.06 0.09
N VAL A 187 1.83 -27.90 1.39
CA VAL A 187 2.07 -29.02 2.31
C VAL A 187 0.84 -29.90 2.45
N PHE A 188 -0.35 -29.30 2.63
CA PHE A 188 -1.61 -30.04 2.76
C PHE A 188 -1.89 -30.93 1.54
N PHE A 189 -1.71 -30.41 0.32
CA PHE A 189 -1.92 -31.17 -0.91
C PHE A 189 -0.73 -32.06 -1.31
N GLY A 190 0.40 -32.01 -0.58
CA GLY A 190 1.60 -32.80 -0.89
C GLY A 190 2.27 -32.39 -2.19
N LEU A 191 2.47 -31.09 -2.38
CA LEU A 191 3.12 -30.48 -3.56
C LEU A 191 4.59 -30.17 -3.25
N ASP A 192 5.39 -31.22 -3.09
CA ASP A 192 6.74 -31.14 -2.53
C ASP A 192 7.68 -30.24 -3.36
N SER A 193 7.52 -30.17 -4.68
CA SER A 193 8.42 -29.36 -5.53
C SER A 193 8.19 -27.85 -5.38
N MET A 194 7.03 -27.40 -4.90
CA MET A 194 6.77 -25.97 -4.65
C MET A 194 7.40 -25.49 -3.34
N ILE A 195 7.58 -26.39 -2.35
CA ILE A 195 7.97 -26.04 -0.99
C ILE A 195 9.31 -25.28 -0.94
N PRO A 196 10.39 -25.71 -1.64
CA PRO A 196 11.66 -24.97 -1.63
C PRO A 196 11.52 -23.55 -2.20
N GLN A 197 10.74 -23.39 -3.28
CA GLN A 197 10.53 -22.08 -3.92
C GLN A 197 9.72 -21.14 -3.01
N LEU A 198 8.70 -21.66 -2.33
CA LEU A 198 7.91 -20.89 -1.36
C LEU A 198 8.74 -20.49 -0.14
N ASN A 199 9.59 -21.40 0.38
CA ASN A 199 10.51 -21.08 1.47
C ASN A 199 11.52 -19.99 1.06
N GLN A 200 12.09 -20.09 -0.14
CA GLN A 200 12.96 -19.04 -0.67
C GLN A 200 12.23 -17.69 -0.77
N LEU A 201 11.00 -17.65 -1.28
CA LEU A 201 10.21 -16.42 -1.35
C LEU A 201 9.91 -15.83 0.04
N ILE A 202 9.69 -16.68 1.05
CA ILE A 202 9.49 -16.27 2.44
C ILE A 202 10.79 -15.71 3.03
N GLU A 203 11.93 -16.37 2.82
CA GLU A 203 13.24 -15.89 3.26
C GLU A 203 13.63 -14.57 2.58
N GLU A 204 13.33 -14.41 1.29
CA GLU A 204 13.50 -13.15 0.56
C GLU A 204 12.58 -12.04 1.09
N ALA A 205 11.35 -12.35 1.46
CA ALA A 205 10.43 -11.39 2.07
C ALA A 205 10.87 -10.99 3.49
N LEU A 206 11.37 -11.94 4.28
CA LEU A 206 11.92 -11.71 5.62
C LEU A 206 13.22 -10.91 5.57
N SER A 207 14.10 -11.19 4.60
CA SER A 207 15.33 -10.41 4.40
C SER A 207 15.05 -9.00 3.87
N ARG A 208 14.04 -8.80 3.00
CA ARG A 208 13.61 -7.45 2.57
C ARG A 208 13.01 -6.63 3.71
N SER A 209 12.33 -7.25 4.66
CA SER A 209 11.81 -6.59 5.88
C SER A 209 12.87 -6.40 6.96
N SER A 210 13.94 -7.22 6.94
CA SER A 210 15.14 -7.06 7.79
C SER A 210 16.15 -6.06 7.21
N ASN A 211 16.09 -5.78 5.92
CA ASN A 211 16.85 -4.73 5.27
C ASN A 211 16.20 -3.38 5.59
N ASN A 212 16.47 -2.92 6.81
CA ASN A 212 16.41 -1.51 7.22
C ASN A 212 17.49 -0.71 6.45
N GLN A 213 17.58 -0.91 5.13
CA GLN A 213 18.62 -0.35 4.28
C GLN A 213 18.29 1.13 4.13
N SER A 214 19.19 1.97 4.63
CA SER A 214 19.06 3.42 4.54
C SER A 214 18.90 3.82 3.07
N LEU A 215 17.88 4.63 2.76
CA LEU A 215 17.73 5.20 1.43
C LEU A 215 18.95 6.05 1.08
N THR A 216 19.45 5.89 -0.13
CA THR A 216 20.58 6.66 -0.62
C THR A 216 20.13 8.04 -1.10
N ARG A 217 21.11 8.94 -1.32
CA ARG A 217 20.86 10.24 -1.97
C ARG A 217 20.08 10.10 -3.28
N MET A 218 20.43 9.11 -4.10
CA MET A 218 19.82 8.92 -5.41
C MET A 218 18.36 8.47 -5.29
N ASP A 219 18.04 7.68 -4.27
CA ASP A 219 16.66 7.25 -4.01
C ASP A 219 15.81 8.44 -3.60
N VAL A 220 16.33 9.32 -2.72
CA VAL A 220 15.63 10.55 -2.32
C VAL A 220 15.43 11.48 -3.51
N ILE A 221 16.47 11.73 -4.31
CA ILE A 221 16.37 12.57 -5.51
C ILE A 221 15.32 12.01 -6.47
N ARG A 222 15.34 10.70 -6.70
CA ARG A 222 14.37 10.04 -7.58
C ARG A 222 12.95 10.25 -7.06
N LEU A 223 12.71 10.05 -5.77
CA LEU A 223 11.39 10.24 -5.17
C LEU A 223 10.93 11.70 -5.23
N VAL A 224 11.81 12.67 -4.99
CA VAL A 224 11.50 14.10 -5.12
C VAL A 224 11.11 14.46 -6.56
N ILE A 225 11.80 13.92 -7.57
CA ILE A 225 11.52 14.19 -8.99
C ILE A 225 10.24 13.46 -9.46
N MET A 226 10.04 12.22 -9.01
CA MET A 226 8.90 11.40 -9.44
C MET A 226 7.59 11.81 -8.79
N THR A 227 7.63 12.49 -7.64
CA THR A 227 6.42 12.89 -6.92
C THR A 227 5.81 14.14 -7.56
N PRO A 228 4.54 14.10 -7.99
CA PRO A 228 3.85 15.29 -8.48
C PRO A 228 3.78 16.40 -7.44
N THR A 229 3.80 17.66 -7.88
CA THR A 229 3.67 18.85 -7.01
C THR A 229 2.31 18.95 -6.30
N THR A 230 1.32 18.17 -6.75
CA THR A 230 -0.02 18.09 -6.14
C THR A 230 -0.08 17.09 -4.98
N SER A 231 0.92 16.22 -4.84
CA SER A 231 0.98 15.21 -3.79
C SER A 231 2.10 15.49 -2.80
N GLU A 232 1.81 15.33 -1.52
CA GLU A 232 2.79 15.45 -0.44
C GLU A 232 3.74 14.23 -0.46
N LEU A 233 5.04 14.46 -0.58
CA LEU A 233 6.05 13.40 -0.42
C LEU A 233 6.22 13.07 1.07
N ARG A 234 6.12 11.78 1.41
CA ARG A 234 6.19 11.28 2.78
C ARG A 234 7.34 10.30 2.96
N PHE A 235 8.28 10.66 3.84
CA PHE A 235 9.33 9.80 4.38
C PHE A 235 9.05 9.41 5.84
N GLN A 236 7.77 9.27 6.21
CA GLN A 236 7.38 8.93 7.57
C GLN A 236 7.95 7.56 7.98
N GLY A 237 8.72 7.50 9.06
CA GLY A 237 9.34 6.27 9.56
C GLY A 237 10.45 5.70 8.69
N VAL A 238 10.90 6.43 7.67
CA VAL A 238 11.91 5.94 6.72
C VAL A 238 13.31 6.03 7.31
N ASN A 239 14.12 5.02 7.04
CA ASN A 239 15.55 5.05 7.37
C ASN A 239 16.34 5.76 6.27
N LEU A 240 16.96 6.88 6.64
CA LEU A 240 17.87 7.70 5.84
C LEU A 240 19.23 7.84 6.51
N ALA A 241 19.51 7.09 7.58
CA ALA A 241 20.70 7.27 8.41
C ALA A 241 21.99 7.30 7.57
N GLY A 242 22.81 8.32 7.80
CA GLY A 242 24.08 8.53 7.08
C GLY A 242 23.94 8.96 5.61
N ALA A 243 22.73 9.22 5.10
CA ALA A 243 22.54 9.66 3.72
C ALA A 243 23.12 11.06 3.49
N ASP A 244 23.67 11.27 2.29
CA ASP A 244 24.08 12.59 1.84
C ASP A 244 22.91 13.33 1.18
N LEU A 245 22.29 14.24 1.91
CA LEU A 245 21.15 15.07 1.50
C LEU A 245 21.54 16.55 1.38
N ASN A 246 22.84 16.86 1.27
CA ASN A 246 23.32 18.23 1.20
C ASN A 246 22.70 19.01 0.04
N ARG A 247 22.40 20.28 0.29
CA ARG A 247 21.89 21.25 -0.70
C ARG A 247 20.64 20.80 -1.47
N LEU A 248 19.93 19.77 -1.00
CA LEU A 248 18.67 19.34 -1.61
C LEU A 248 17.55 20.27 -1.19
N ASP A 249 16.61 20.48 -2.13
CA ASP A 249 15.34 21.10 -1.83
C ASP A 249 14.36 20.03 -1.32
N LEU A 250 14.09 20.07 -0.02
CA LEU A 250 13.27 19.12 0.71
C LEU A 250 12.02 19.78 1.30
N ARG A 251 11.66 20.98 0.83
CA ARG A 251 10.54 21.76 1.40
C ARG A 251 9.24 20.97 1.44
N HIS A 252 8.45 21.20 2.49
CA HIS A 252 7.12 20.61 2.68
C HIS A 252 7.08 19.08 2.77
N ILE A 253 8.23 18.42 2.91
CA ILE A 253 8.29 16.96 3.04
C ILE A 253 7.97 16.54 4.48
N ASN A 254 7.24 15.43 4.59
CA ASN A 254 6.91 14.82 5.88
C ASN A 254 7.96 13.75 6.26
N PHE A 255 8.78 14.06 7.26
CA PHE A 255 9.81 13.21 7.85
C PHE A 255 9.45 12.74 9.26
N LYS A 256 8.16 12.70 9.62
CA LYS A 256 7.72 12.28 10.95
C LYS A 256 8.27 10.88 11.28
N TYR A 257 8.85 10.69 12.47
CA TYR A 257 9.50 9.42 12.86
C TYR A 257 10.64 8.92 11.95
N ALA A 258 11.13 9.71 10.99
CA ALA A 258 12.23 9.28 10.12
C ALA A 258 13.54 9.16 10.91
N CYS A 259 14.41 8.23 10.48
CA CYS A 259 15.78 8.13 10.99
C CYS A 259 16.71 8.87 10.03
N LEU A 260 17.13 10.06 10.42
CA LEU A 260 18.07 10.96 9.74
C LEU A 260 19.40 11.08 10.51
N SER A 261 19.69 10.12 11.39
CA SER A 261 20.89 10.15 12.23
C SER A 261 22.14 10.16 11.35
N ARG A 262 23.09 11.03 11.70
CA ARG A 262 24.37 11.21 10.97
C ARG A 262 24.20 11.60 9.49
N CYS A 263 23.03 12.05 9.04
CA CYS A 263 22.85 12.55 7.68
C CYS A 263 23.66 13.81 7.43
N ASN A 264 24.11 14.00 6.20
CA ASN A 264 24.60 15.29 5.74
C ASN A 264 23.45 16.09 5.11
N LEU A 265 22.91 17.06 5.82
CA LEU A 265 21.88 18.02 5.40
C LEU A 265 22.45 19.44 5.23
N SER A 266 23.78 19.58 5.12
CA SER A 266 24.42 20.89 5.00
C SER A 266 23.89 21.67 3.80
N GLY A 267 23.47 22.92 4.06
CA GLY A 267 22.85 23.81 3.08
C GLY A 267 21.54 23.30 2.46
N ALA A 268 20.92 22.23 2.99
CA ALA A 268 19.64 21.73 2.50
C ALA A 268 18.50 22.70 2.85
N ASN A 269 17.44 22.70 2.04
CA ASN A 269 16.23 23.46 2.31
C ASN A 269 15.16 22.56 2.92
N LEU A 270 14.99 22.64 4.23
CA LEU A 270 14.01 21.89 5.03
C LEU A 270 12.81 22.77 5.44
N SER A 271 12.60 23.89 4.75
CA SER A 271 11.53 24.83 5.11
C SER A 271 10.16 24.13 5.08
N HIS A 272 9.38 24.36 6.14
CA HIS A 272 8.05 23.80 6.35
C HIS A 272 7.99 22.26 6.39
N CYS A 273 9.11 21.57 6.64
CA CYS A 273 9.10 20.12 6.86
C CYS A 273 8.44 19.76 8.19
N CYS A 274 7.90 18.53 8.23
CA CYS A 274 7.47 17.90 9.48
C CYS A 274 8.52 16.90 9.95
N LEU A 275 9.29 17.25 10.97
CA LEU A 275 10.33 16.44 11.64
C LEU A 275 9.88 15.96 13.02
N GLU A 276 8.57 15.94 13.29
CA GLU A 276 8.05 15.51 14.59
C GLU A 276 8.56 14.11 14.94
N ARG A 277 9.21 14.00 16.10
CA ARG A 277 9.82 12.75 16.60
C ARG A 277 10.80 12.08 15.63
N ALA A 278 11.36 12.82 14.68
CA ALA A 278 12.45 12.32 13.83
C ALA A 278 13.75 12.24 14.62
N ASP A 279 14.63 11.31 14.25
CA ASP A 279 15.98 11.20 14.81
C ASP A 279 17.00 11.83 13.87
N LEU A 280 17.50 13.01 14.20
CA LEU A 280 18.60 13.72 13.55
C LEU A 280 19.86 13.76 14.44
N SER A 281 20.03 12.80 15.35
CA SER A 281 21.23 12.73 16.19
C SER A 281 22.50 12.74 15.34
N HIS A 282 23.44 13.61 15.71
CA HIS A 282 24.71 13.81 15.02
C HIS A 282 24.61 14.14 13.52
N ALA A 283 23.45 14.62 13.04
CA ALA A 283 23.31 15.08 11.67
C ALA A 283 24.05 16.41 11.46
N ASN A 284 24.57 16.62 10.25
CA ASN A 284 25.14 17.89 9.83
C ASN A 284 24.08 18.73 9.11
N LEU A 285 23.56 19.76 9.75
CA LEU A 285 22.62 20.74 9.19
C LEU A 285 23.29 22.11 8.96
N GLU A 286 24.61 22.21 8.91
CA GLU A 286 25.32 23.49 8.75
C GLU A 286 24.75 24.32 7.58
N GLY A 287 24.34 25.56 7.86
CA GLY A 287 23.75 26.48 6.88
C GLY A 287 22.39 26.06 6.29
N ALA A 288 21.71 25.06 6.86
CA ALA A 288 20.41 24.62 6.38
C ALA A 288 19.31 25.67 6.61
N GLN A 289 18.30 25.66 5.73
CA GLN A 289 17.10 26.49 5.88
C GLN A 289 16.01 25.68 6.59
N LEU A 290 15.58 26.13 7.76
CA LEU A 290 14.63 25.48 8.68
C LEU A 290 13.40 26.36 8.95
N LEU A 291 13.08 27.24 8.01
CA LEU A 291 11.96 28.19 8.06
C LEU A 291 10.64 27.45 8.34
N GLY A 292 9.93 27.80 9.41
CA GLY A 292 8.63 27.20 9.75
C GLY A 292 8.64 25.68 9.93
N VAL A 293 9.78 25.08 10.25
CA VAL A 293 9.89 23.63 10.48
C VAL A 293 9.10 23.21 11.72
N LYS A 294 8.53 22.01 11.70
CA LYS A 294 7.84 21.39 12.85
C LYS A 294 8.67 20.21 13.36
N ALA A 295 9.46 20.41 14.40
CA ALA A 295 10.35 19.41 14.99
C ALA A 295 10.00 19.08 16.45
N LEU A 296 8.70 19.00 16.76
CA LEU A 296 8.18 18.63 18.09
C LEU A 296 8.78 17.28 18.53
N CYS A 297 9.44 17.28 19.70
CA CYS A 297 10.09 16.11 20.28
C CYS A 297 11.08 15.40 19.34
N ALA A 298 11.68 16.11 18.38
CA ALA A 298 12.73 15.53 17.56
C ALA A 298 14.02 15.32 18.37
N ASN A 299 14.79 14.31 18.00
CA ASN A 299 16.12 14.10 18.56
C ASN A 299 17.17 14.77 17.67
N MET A 300 17.91 15.73 18.18
CA MET A 300 19.01 16.43 17.51
C MET A 300 20.27 16.46 18.40
N GLU A 301 20.44 15.45 19.25
CA GLU A 301 21.61 15.34 20.14
C GLU A 301 22.90 15.37 19.31
N GLY A 302 23.81 16.27 19.67
CA GLY A 302 25.09 16.45 18.99
C GLY A 302 25.00 16.86 17.52
N ALA A 303 23.85 17.37 17.04
CA ALA A 303 23.70 17.85 15.67
C ALA A 303 24.50 19.15 15.44
N ILE A 304 24.99 19.33 14.21
CA ILE A 304 25.68 20.55 13.78
C ILE A 304 24.65 21.43 13.07
N LEU A 305 24.21 22.50 13.73
CA LEU A 305 23.23 23.46 13.23
C LEU A 305 23.85 24.84 13.02
N LYS A 306 25.18 24.94 12.90
CA LYS A 306 25.91 26.20 12.74
C LYS A 306 25.37 27.02 11.56
N GLY A 307 25.07 28.29 11.79
CA GLY A 307 24.60 29.22 10.76
C GLY A 307 23.27 28.84 10.11
N CYS A 308 22.44 28.03 10.78
CA CYS A 308 21.10 27.70 10.30
C CYS A 308 20.17 28.92 10.30
N ASN A 309 19.18 28.91 9.41
CA ASN A 309 18.14 29.94 9.38
C ASN A 309 16.76 29.36 9.75
N MET A 310 16.20 29.81 10.87
CA MET A 310 14.88 29.41 11.37
C MET A 310 13.87 30.56 11.42
N GLU A 311 14.27 31.79 11.06
CA GLU A 311 13.40 32.96 11.05
C GLU A 311 12.63 33.05 9.74
N ASP A 312 11.31 32.84 9.78
CA ASP A 312 10.44 33.08 8.64
C ASP A 312 9.92 34.52 8.63
N PRO A 313 10.26 35.35 7.62
CA PRO A 313 9.72 36.70 7.48
C PRO A 313 8.19 36.73 7.33
N ALA A 314 7.56 35.64 6.89
CA ALA A 314 6.11 35.51 6.79
C ALA A 314 5.44 35.20 8.14
N GLY A 315 6.21 35.05 9.23
CA GLY A 315 5.71 34.84 10.58
C GLY A 315 5.50 33.38 10.98
N SER A 316 5.81 32.41 10.13
CA SER A 316 5.74 30.99 10.48
C SER A 316 6.97 30.60 11.31
N ARG A 317 6.87 30.78 12.62
CA ARG A 317 7.93 30.39 13.56
C ARG A 317 8.24 28.89 13.46
N ALA A 318 9.52 28.53 13.56
CA ALA A 318 9.92 27.14 13.75
C ALA A 318 9.43 26.62 15.12
N ILE A 319 8.79 25.45 15.11
CA ILE A 319 8.19 24.81 16.29
C ILE A 319 9.08 23.62 16.68
N MET A 320 9.85 23.78 17.75
CA MET A 320 10.83 22.82 18.24
C MET A 320 10.62 22.51 19.74
N GLU A 321 9.36 22.52 20.18
CA GLU A 321 9.00 22.19 21.55
C GLU A 321 9.45 20.76 21.91
N GLY A 322 10.06 20.60 23.08
CA GLY A 322 10.55 19.30 23.58
C GLY A 322 11.66 18.67 22.74
N VAL A 323 12.33 19.41 21.85
CA VAL A 323 13.46 18.90 21.07
C VAL A 323 14.65 18.57 21.99
N ASN A 324 15.38 17.50 21.67
CA ASN A 324 16.65 17.20 22.31
C ASN A 324 17.80 17.79 21.49
N LEU A 325 18.41 18.87 21.94
CA LEU A 325 19.57 19.56 21.36
C LEU A 325 20.80 19.45 22.26
N LYS A 326 20.86 18.45 23.15
CA LYS A 326 22.01 18.26 24.04
C LYS A 326 23.31 18.17 23.25
N GLY A 327 24.29 18.99 23.61
CA GLY A 327 25.59 19.05 22.92
C GLY A 327 25.55 19.49 21.45
N ALA A 328 24.44 20.05 20.97
CA ALA A 328 24.35 20.55 19.60
C ALA A 328 25.16 21.83 19.42
N ASN A 329 25.64 22.07 18.19
CA ASN A 329 26.34 23.30 17.83
C ASN A 329 25.44 24.20 16.98
N LEU A 330 24.96 25.30 17.56
CA LEU A 330 24.07 26.28 16.94
C LEU A 330 24.76 27.61 16.63
N ASP A 331 26.08 27.71 16.77
CA ASP A 331 26.86 28.96 16.59
C ASP A 331 26.42 29.78 15.37
N GLY A 332 26.14 31.06 15.59
CA GLY A 332 25.78 32.01 14.52
C GLY A 332 24.42 31.76 13.86
N SER A 333 23.53 30.94 14.45
CA SER A 333 22.23 30.64 13.84
C SER A 333 21.22 31.76 14.03
N ASN A 334 20.37 31.96 13.03
CA ASN A 334 19.21 32.83 13.13
C ASN A 334 18.01 32.02 13.66
N MET A 335 17.61 32.31 14.89
CA MET A 335 16.58 31.60 15.64
C MET A 335 15.51 32.55 16.20
N ALA A 336 15.37 33.73 15.59
CA ALA A 336 14.40 34.72 16.04
C ALA A 336 12.98 34.13 16.07
N GLY A 337 12.32 34.24 17.22
CA GLY A 337 10.95 33.78 17.43
C GLY A 337 10.74 32.27 17.54
N VAL A 338 11.80 31.45 17.51
CA VAL A 338 11.70 29.98 17.60
C VAL A 338 11.00 29.55 18.89
N ASN A 339 10.20 28.48 18.82
CA ASN A 339 9.61 27.87 20.01
C ASN A 339 10.44 26.66 20.46
N LEU A 340 11.18 26.82 21.56
CA LEU A 340 12.01 25.83 22.24
C LEU A 340 11.49 25.50 23.65
N ARG A 341 10.17 25.61 23.87
CA ARG A 341 9.55 25.28 25.17
C ARG A 341 9.92 23.85 25.58
N VAL A 342 10.33 23.66 26.84
CA VAL A 342 10.77 22.36 27.40
C VAL A 342 11.85 21.64 26.57
N ALA A 343 12.63 22.36 25.74
CA ALA A 343 13.73 21.76 24.99
C ALA A 343 14.89 21.40 25.91
N THR A 344 15.64 20.34 25.58
CA THR A 344 16.89 19.99 26.26
C THR A 344 18.07 20.55 25.47
N LEU A 345 18.72 21.59 25.96
CA LEU A 345 19.85 22.25 25.32
C LEU A 345 21.17 22.01 26.07
N LYS A 346 21.19 21.21 27.14
CA LYS A 346 22.37 20.97 27.98
C LYS A 346 23.68 20.79 27.19
N ASN A 347 24.72 21.53 27.56
CA ASN A 347 26.03 21.59 26.89
C ASN A 347 26.00 22.05 25.41
N ALA A 348 24.91 22.67 24.92
CA ALA A 348 24.87 23.18 23.56
C ALA A 348 25.69 24.48 23.41
N ASN A 349 26.28 24.65 22.23
CA ASN A 349 26.89 25.91 21.82
C ASN A 349 25.85 26.79 21.13
N LEU A 350 25.45 27.88 21.77
CA LEU A 350 24.52 28.89 21.26
C LEU A 350 25.22 30.24 21.10
N GLN A 351 26.53 30.27 20.84
CA GLN A 351 27.27 31.52 20.64
C GLN A 351 26.78 32.29 19.41
N ASN A 352 26.77 33.62 19.48
CA ASN A 352 26.46 34.52 18.35
C ASN A 352 25.09 34.26 17.69
N CYS A 353 24.15 33.65 18.41
CA CYS A 353 22.81 33.35 17.89
C CYS A 353 21.88 34.56 18.00
N ASP A 354 20.99 34.70 17.02
CA ASP A 354 19.83 35.58 17.14
C ASP A 354 18.67 34.80 17.79
N LEU A 355 18.41 35.07 19.07
CA LEU A 355 17.33 34.46 19.84
C LEU A 355 16.24 35.48 20.20
N ARG A 356 16.15 36.59 19.46
CA ARG A 356 15.16 37.64 19.72
C ARG A 356 13.75 37.06 19.69
N THR A 357 12.93 37.37 20.69
CA THR A 357 11.55 36.87 20.84
C THR A 357 11.39 35.34 20.90
N ALA A 358 12.48 34.59 21.09
CA ALA A 358 12.44 33.13 21.22
C ALA A 358 11.71 32.69 22.50
N VAL A 359 11.03 31.54 22.43
CA VAL A 359 10.32 30.96 23.59
C VAL A 359 11.15 29.81 24.15
N LEU A 360 11.85 30.06 25.25
CA LEU A 360 12.72 29.11 25.97
C LEU A 360 12.12 28.69 27.33
N ALA A 361 10.81 28.86 27.51
CA ALA A 361 10.17 28.56 28.79
C ALA A 361 10.33 27.08 29.16
N GLY A 362 10.83 26.82 30.36
CA GLY A 362 11.10 25.46 30.84
C GLY A 362 12.24 24.72 30.13
N ALA A 363 13.02 25.38 29.27
CA ALA A 363 14.14 24.74 28.58
C ALA A 363 15.31 24.45 29.53
N ASP A 364 16.02 23.35 29.30
CA ASP A 364 17.23 23.00 30.05
C ASP A 364 18.48 23.55 29.34
N LEU A 365 19.00 24.67 29.83
CA LEU A 365 20.18 25.36 29.30
C LEU A 365 21.42 25.13 30.19
N GLU A 366 21.46 24.05 30.98
CA GLU A 366 22.61 23.75 31.85
C GLU A 366 23.91 23.65 31.04
N CYS A 367 24.96 24.35 31.48
CA CYS A 367 26.27 24.38 30.82
C CYS A 367 26.23 24.82 29.34
N CYS A 368 25.21 25.58 28.92
CA CYS A 368 25.17 26.16 27.57
C CYS A 368 26.08 27.38 27.46
N ASP A 369 26.61 27.62 26.25
CA ASP A 369 27.29 28.87 25.93
C ASP A 369 26.40 29.78 25.09
N LEU A 370 25.91 30.88 25.68
CA LEU A 370 25.08 31.90 25.03
C LEU A 370 25.87 33.18 24.70
N SER A 371 27.20 33.10 24.68
CA SER A 371 28.04 34.29 24.54
C SER A 371 27.87 34.96 23.18
N GLY A 372 27.76 36.29 23.14
CA GLY A 372 27.53 37.06 21.92
C GLY A 372 26.10 36.99 21.35
N SER A 373 25.18 36.26 21.99
CA SER A 373 23.82 36.06 21.48
C SER A 373 22.88 37.20 21.86
N ASP A 374 21.89 37.46 21.01
CA ASP A 374 20.84 38.44 21.27
C ASP A 374 19.59 37.76 21.83
N LEU A 375 19.26 38.08 23.09
CA LEU A 375 18.12 37.53 23.82
C LEU A 375 17.01 38.57 24.02
N HIS A 376 16.98 39.65 23.23
CA HIS A 376 15.96 40.68 23.33
C HIS A 376 14.55 40.09 23.24
N GLU A 377 13.71 40.35 24.26
CA GLU A 377 12.35 39.81 24.39
C GLU A 377 12.23 38.27 24.40
N ALA A 378 13.34 37.54 24.61
CA ALA A 378 13.28 36.08 24.77
C ALA A 378 12.59 35.69 26.09
N ASN A 379 11.72 34.67 26.05
CA ASN A 379 11.02 34.16 27.23
C ASN A 379 11.78 32.99 27.85
N LEU A 380 12.51 33.25 28.94
CA LEU A 380 13.28 32.26 29.70
C LEU A 380 12.57 31.76 30.98
N ARG A 381 11.25 31.93 31.10
CA ARG A 381 10.52 31.58 32.33
C ARG A 381 10.70 30.09 32.67
N GLY A 382 11.26 29.81 33.84
CA GLY A 382 11.46 28.44 34.33
C GLY A 382 12.56 27.68 33.59
N ALA A 383 13.38 28.34 32.77
CA ALA A 383 14.53 27.70 32.15
C ALA A 383 15.62 27.40 33.19
N ASN A 384 16.31 26.27 33.04
CA ASN A 384 17.46 25.92 33.87
C ASN A 384 18.72 26.57 33.30
N LEU A 385 19.24 27.61 33.97
CA LEU A 385 20.42 28.38 33.54
C LEU A 385 21.70 28.02 34.32
N LYS A 386 21.72 26.88 35.02
CA LYS A 386 22.86 26.48 35.83
C LYS A 386 24.12 26.37 34.97
N ASP A 387 25.19 27.05 35.37
CA ASP A 387 26.49 27.07 34.69
C ASP A 387 26.44 27.53 33.22
N ALA A 388 25.39 28.27 32.82
CA ALA A 388 25.30 28.85 31.48
C ALA A 388 26.21 30.09 31.36
N ALA A 389 26.93 30.21 30.25
CA ALA A 389 27.81 31.34 29.95
C ALA A 389 27.06 32.44 29.16
N PHE A 390 27.27 33.70 29.53
CA PHE A 390 26.61 34.87 28.94
C PHE A 390 27.62 35.97 28.61
N GLU A 391 28.81 35.61 28.12
CA GLU A 391 29.83 36.62 27.82
C GLU A 391 29.39 37.49 26.63
N LEU A 392 29.74 38.79 26.62
CA LEU A 392 29.53 39.68 25.46
C LEU A 392 28.05 39.79 24.99
N MET A 393 27.09 39.80 25.89
CA MET A 393 25.69 39.99 25.51
C MET A 393 25.45 41.32 24.77
N LEU A 394 24.85 41.25 23.58
CA LEU A 394 24.49 42.40 22.75
C LEU A 394 23.43 43.29 23.41
N THR A 395 22.49 42.68 24.13
CA THR A 395 21.41 43.36 24.85
C THR A 395 21.38 42.89 26.30
N PRO A 396 21.18 43.78 27.30
CA PRO A 396 21.03 43.36 28.68
C PRO A 396 19.79 42.49 28.87
N LEU A 397 19.95 41.41 29.63
CA LEU A 397 18.86 40.49 29.96
C LEU A 397 17.87 41.16 30.93
N HIS A 398 16.69 41.56 30.44
CA HIS A 398 15.61 42.08 31.28
C HIS A 398 14.91 40.92 32.01
N MET A 399 15.48 40.49 33.14
CA MET A 399 14.91 39.47 34.03
C MET A 399 13.77 40.05 34.89
N SER A 400 12.67 40.51 34.29
CA SER A 400 11.54 41.11 35.02
C SER A 400 10.43 40.12 35.40
N GLN A 401 10.64 38.81 35.27
CA GLN A 401 9.72 37.79 35.81
C GLN A 401 10.44 36.82 36.73
N THR A 402 10.77 37.36 37.90
CA THR A 402 10.91 36.72 39.22
C THR A 402 11.13 35.21 39.21
N ILE A 403 12.39 34.83 39.42
CA ILE A 403 12.77 33.56 40.06
C ILE A 403 12.01 33.50 41.39
N ARG A 404 11.12 32.53 41.53
CA ARG A 404 10.51 32.17 42.80
C ARG A 404 10.60 30.67 43.00
#